data_AF-A0A969DK03-F1
#
_entry.id   AF-A0A969DK03-F1
#
_cell.length_a   1.000
_cell.length_b   1.000
_cell.length_c   1.000
_cell.angle_alpha   90.00
_cell.angle_beta   90.00
_cell.angle_gamma   90.00
#
_symmetry.space_group_name_H-M   'P 1'
#
loop_
_entity.id
_entity.type
_entity.pdbx_description
1 polymer ?
#
loop_
_entity_poly.entity_id
_entity_poly.type
_entity_poly.pdbx_seq_one_letter_code
_entity_poly.pdbx_strand_id
1 'polypeptide(L)'
;MRLLSLLLLAAPALALDMVELKNGQLIAAEQVTAADGRLRIRLYLPGKNARAEYTVPFEQVIPEFVYYAWAEQIAPGDGPGHRDLGDWARTSGLHRLALAQYELCAATDEEYAKGLPELRATLHEEAATWNFDEAWRLFEVGEVQGARLHAERVLRDFNDTGEVARTTDLLNIIGEREQFLTEQKRQEEIARRARGHRRELDRQIDRVRKADQLASEARLGARSNALRLLGWSAYAYRSAGLAFEELQLRVETEELRASLRSLLEDLAPRMMRTFLKLADARWIDGDVEGALDAVHEVLAVDPANKSAAGLRDRILDAGPATRSAPLPVAVAGYPVSVGYLARRRVLARSTQLSPIGLGLGVYRVSYVPACGR
;
A
#
# COMPACT_ATOMS: atom_id res chain seq x y z
N MET A 1 -52.42 21.63 11.63
CA MET A 1 -52.33 20.92 12.93
C MET A 1 -52.18 19.39 12.79
N ARG A 2 -51.39 18.87 11.82
CA ARG A 2 -51.14 17.42 11.67
C ARG A 2 -49.65 17.02 11.70
N LEU A 3 -48.74 17.98 11.91
CA LEU A 3 -47.28 17.75 11.99
C LEU A 3 -46.82 17.19 13.34
N LEU A 4 -47.58 17.39 14.42
CA LEU A 4 -47.21 16.98 15.78
C LEU A 4 -47.49 15.49 16.08
N SER A 5 -48.32 14.83 15.29
CA SER A 5 -48.67 13.41 15.45
C SER A 5 -47.68 12.45 14.77
N LEU A 6 -46.76 12.94 13.93
CA LEU A 6 -45.70 12.14 13.30
C LEU A 6 -44.48 11.92 14.21
N LEU A 7 -44.27 12.80 15.21
CA LEU A 7 -43.15 12.71 16.14
C LEU A 7 -43.29 11.60 17.21
N LEU A 8 -44.49 11.02 17.37
CA LEU A 8 -44.79 10.05 18.41
C LEU A 8 -44.71 8.58 17.97
N LEU A 9 -44.33 8.30 16.72
CA LEU A 9 -44.14 6.94 16.19
C LEU A 9 -42.66 6.52 16.07
N ALA A 10 -41.73 7.38 16.48
CA ALA A 10 -40.32 7.03 16.53
C ALA A 10 -39.98 6.26 17.83
N ALA A 11 -40.10 4.92 17.75
CA ALA A 11 -39.34 3.86 18.44
C ALA A 11 -40.23 2.79 19.12
N PRO A 12 -39.92 1.48 19.02
CA PRO A 12 -38.58 0.93 18.74
C PRO A 12 -38.50 -0.05 17.56
N ALA A 13 -37.32 -0.07 16.93
CA ALA A 13 -36.67 -1.23 16.34
C ALA A 13 -37.39 -2.02 15.23
N LEU A 14 -37.00 -1.74 13.98
CA LEU A 14 -36.62 -2.81 13.07
C LEU A 14 -35.11 -2.72 12.85
N ALA A 15 -34.46 -3.86 13.02
CA ALA A 15 -33.01 -3.99 13.02
C ALA A 15 -32.46 -3.90 11.58
N LEU A 16 -31.40 -3.10 11.43
CA LEU A 16 -30.65 -2.86 10.18
C LEU A 16 -31.44 -2.16 9.08
N ASP A 17 -31.40 -0.83 9.10
CA ASP A 17 -31.82 -0.04 7.95
C ASP A 17 -30.74 -0.07 6.87
N MET A 18 -31.15 -0.18 5.61
CA MET A 18 -30.24 0.03 4.48
C MET A 18 -30.09 1.53 4.24
N VAL A 19 -28.87 2.02 4.34
CA VAL A 19 -28.51 3.39 3.96
C VAL A 19 -27.80 3.32 2.61
N GLU A 20 -28.40 3.91 1.57
CA GLU A 20 -27.71 4.14 0.31
C GLU A 20 -26.73 5.30 0.51
N LEU A 21 -25.44 5.02 0.46
CA LEU A 21 -24.41 6.04 0.40
C LEU A 21 -24.52 6.83 -0.90
N LYS A 22 -24.00 8.06 -0.93
CA LYS A 22 -23.91 8.86 -2.17
C LYS A 22 -23.25 8.11 -3.34
N ASN A 23 -22.39 7.12 -3.04
CA ASN A 23 -21.75 6.26 -4.02
C ASN A 23 -22.63 5.07 -4.52
N GLY A 24 -23.92 5.04 -4.19
CA GLY A 24 -24.86 3.97 -4.56
C GLY A 24 -24.66 2.64 -3.82
N GLN A 25 -23.75 2.56 -2.85
CA GLN A 25 -23.60 1.37 -2.03
C GLN A 25 -24.65 1.35 -0.92
N LEU A 26 -25.37 0.24 -0.84
CA LEU A 26 -26.31 -0.02 0.24
C LEU A 26 -25.54 -0.61 1.42
N ILE A 27 -25.53 0.09 2.55
CA ILE A 27 -24.89 -0.39 3.77
C ILE A 27 -25.96 -0.65 4.82
N ALA A 28 -25.92 -1.83 5.41
CA ALA A 28 -26.72 -2.14 6.58
C ALA A 28 -26.16 -1.34 7.78
N ALA A 29 -26.96 -0.40 8.27
CA ALA A 29 -26.60 0.49 9.35
C ALA A 29 -27.53 0.33 10.54
N GLU A 30 -26.97 0.41 11.74
CA GLU A 30 -27.77 0.55 12.96
C GLU A 30 -28.00 2.05 13.18
N GLN A 31 -29.24 2.50 12.98
CA GLN A 31 -29.62 3.87 13.30
C GLN A 31 -29.83 4.00 14.82
N VAL A 32 -29.15 4.97 15.42
CA VAL A 32 -29.41 5.39 16.79
C VAL A 32 -29.79 6.87 16.76
N THR A 33 -31.06 7.17 16.96
CA THR A 33 -31.52 8.55 17.13
C THR A 33 -30.91 9.09 18.43
N ALA A 34 -30.07 10.12 18.34
CA ALA A 34 -29.52 10.77 19.51
C ALA A 34 -30.54 11.77 20.06
N ALA A 35 -30.56 11.95 21.39
CA ALA A 35 -31.50 12.83 22.09
C ALA A 35 -31.41 14.32 21.69
N ASP A 36 -30.41 14.70 20.87
CA ASP A 36 -30.15 16.04 20.36
C ASP A 36 -30.74 16.29 18.95
N GLY A 37 -31.54 15.36 18.42
CA GLY A 37 -32.16 15.50 17.09
C GLY A 37 -31.21 15.19 15.93
N ARG A 38 -30.01 14.67 16.20
CA ARG A 38 -29.07 14.20 15.17
C ARG A 38 -29.20 12.71 14.95
N LEU A 39 -28.98 12.28 13.70
CA LEU A 39 -29.04 10.87 13.34
C LEU A 39 -27.62 10.29 13.41
N ARG A 40 -27.39 9.31 14.29
CA ARG A 40 -26.14 8.55 14.31
C ARG A 40 -26.29 7.29 13.47
N ILE A 41 -25.48 7.19 12.42
CA ILE A 41 -25.41 6.06 11.53
C ILE A 41 -24.18 5.23 11.92
N ARG A 42 -24.40 4.01 12.41
CA ARG A 42 -23.32 3.02 12.61
C ARG A 42 -23.21 2.15 11.37
N LEU A 43 -22.11 2.30 10.62
CA LEU A 43 -21.82 1.44 9.48
C LEU A 43 -21.06 0.20 9.94
N TYR A 44 -21.53 -0.97 9.49
CA TYR A 44 -20.81 -2.24 9.64
C TYR A 44 -20.05 -2.53 8.34
N LEU A 45 -18.72 -2.37 8.36
CA LEU A 45 -17.85 -2.67 7.22
C LEU A 45 -17.44 -4.16 7.24
N PRO A 46 -17.74 -4.97 6.21
CA PRO A 46 -17.35 -6.37 6.18
C PRO A 46 -15.81 -6.53 6.21
N GLY A 47 -15.29 -7.39 7.09
CA GLY A 47 -13.87 -7.77 7.11
C GLY A 47 -12.95 -6.90 7.97
N LYS A 48 -13.46 -5.82 8.56
CA LYS A 48 -12.77 -5.07 9.61
C LYS A 48 -13.75 -4.94 10.77
N ASN A 49 -13.40 -5.40 11.97
CA ASN A 49 -14.17 -5.09 13.20
C ASN A 49 -14.17 -3.57 13.54
N ALA A 50 -14.03 -2.70 12.53
CA ALA A 50 -14.07 -1.26 12.62
C ALA A 50 -15.51 -0.80 12.45
N ARG A 51 -16.07 -0.27 13.54
CA ARG A 51 -17.34 0.46 13.52
C ARG A 51 -17.02 1.90 13.16
N ALA A 52 -17.60 2.38 12.06
CA ALA A 52 -17.55 3.80 11.74
C ALA A 52 -18.88 4.43 12.16
N GLU A 53 -18.82 5.39 13.08
CA GLU A 53 -19.98 6.18 13.50
C GLU A 53 -19.96 7.52 12.78
N TYR A 54 -21.03 7.81 12.06
CA TYR A 54 -21.26 9.10 11.43
C TYR A 54 -22.41 9.79 12.15
N THR A 55 -22.21 11.05 12.50
CA THR A 55 -23.30 11.91 12.98
C THR A 55 -23.64 12.88 11.88
N VAL A 56 -24.86 12.77 11.36
CA VAL A 56 -25.38 13.67 10.34
C VAL A 56 -26.60 14.41 10.89
N PRO A 57 -26.75 15.72 10.61
CA PRO A 57 -27.99 16.42 10.89
C PRO A 57 -29.16 15.70 10.22
N PHE A 58 -30.29 15.55 10.91
CA PHE A 58 -31.48 14.86 10.36
C PHE A 58 -31.96 15.51 9.06
N GLU A 59 -31.83 16.83 8.96
CA GLU A 59 -32.11 17.64 7.77
C GLU A 59 -31.26 17.27 6.54
N GLN A 60 -30.12 16.59 6.74
CA GLN A 60 -29.20 16.16 5.68
C GLN A 60 -29.40 14.70 5.29
N VAL A 61 -30.36 14.01 5.91
CA VAL A 61 -30.72 12.62 5.60
C VAL A 61 -32.18 12.63 5.19
N ILE A 62 -32.47 12.28 3.94
CA ILE A 62 -33.83 12.03 3.50
C ILE A 62 -34.00 10.52 3.61
N PRO A 63 -34.62 10.02 4.69
CA PRO A 63 -34.62 8.60 4.89
C PRO A 63 -35.62 7.99 3.92
N GLU A 64 -35.15 7.12 3.04
CA GLU A 64 -35.99 6.37 2.10
C GLU A 64 -37.15 5.67 2.82
N PHE A 65 -36.98 5.31 4.10
CA PHE A 65 -38.05 4.75 4.92
C PHE A 65 -39.24 5.71 5.12
N VAL A 66 -39.03 7.04 5.17
CA VAL A 66 -40.12 8.03 5.30
C VAL A 66 -40.94 8.04 4.02
N TYR A 67 -40.26 7.94 2.88
CA TYR A 67 -40.91 7.78 1.59
C TYR A 67 -41.74 6.48 1.55
N TYR A 68 -41.16 5.34 1.92
CA TYR A 68 -41.87 4.05 1.90
C TYR A 68 -43.05 4.02 2.88
N ALA A 69 -42.88 4.53 4.09
CA ALA A 69 -43.95 4.60 5.08
C ALA A 69 -45.12 5.49 4.64
N TRP A 70 -44.84 6.56 3.88
CA TRP A 70 -45.90 7.37 3.27
C TRP A 70 -46.51 6.67 2.05
N ALA A 71 -45.68 6.05 1.19
CA ALA A 71 -46.15 5.28 0.03
C ALA A 71 -47.13 4.16 0.41
N GLU A 72 -46.88 3.45 1.52
CA GLU A 72 -47.76 2.39 2.04
C GLU A 72 -49.15 2.89 2.47
N GLN A 73 -49.29 4.18 2.76
CA GLN A 73 -50.55 4.78 3.20
C GLN A 73 -51.41 5.28 2.02
N ILE A 74 -50.83 5.35 0.82
CA ILE A 74 -51.51 5.82 -0.39
C ILE A 74 -52.17 4.62 -1.07
N ALA A 75 -53.47 4.72 -1.34
CA ALA A 75 -54.19 3.67 -2.05
C ALA A 75 -53.74 3.61 -3.52
N PRO A 76 -53.68 2.44 -4.17
CA PRO A 76 -53.20 2.33 -5.57
C PRO A 76 -53.99 3.14 -6.61
N GLY A 77 -55.20 3.58 -6.29
CA GLY A 77 -56.04 4.43 -7.15
C GLY A 77 -56.07 5.90 -6.74
N ASP A 78 -55.31 6.29 -5.71
CA ASP A 78 -55.25 7.66 -5.19
C ASP A 78 -54.22 8.49 -5.97
N GLY A 79 -54.62 8.92 -7.17
CA GLY A 79 -53.80 9.77 -8.04
C GLY A 79 -53.25 11.01 -7.35
N PRO A 80 -54.07 11.82 -6.65
CA PRO A 80 -53.58 12.95 -5.87
C PRO A 80 -52.55 12.58 -4.80
N GLY A 81 -52.76 11.49 -4.06
CA GLY A 81 -51.79 11.00 -3.08
C GLY A 81 -50.44 10.64 -3.73
N HIS A 82 -50.47 9.93 -4.85
CA HIS A 82 -49.26 9.62 -5.62
C HIS A 82 -48.56 10.88 -6.15
N ARG A 83 -49.30 11.88 -6.61
CA ARG A 83 -48.73 13.16 -7.03
C ARG A 83 -48.03 13.89 -5.88
N ASP A 84 -48.67 14.00 -4.72
CA ASP A 84 -48.11 14.69 -3.55
C ASP A 84 -46.80 14.01 -3.08
N LEU A 85 -46.77 12.67 -3.08
CA LEU A 85 -45.57 11.91 -2.77
C LEU A 85 -44.48 12.08 -3.84
N GLY A 86 -44.87 12.18 -5.12
CA GLY A 86 -43.97 12.50 -6.23
C GLY A 86 -43.32 13.87 -6.09
N ASP A 87 -44.11 14.90 -5.76
CA ASP A 87 -43.62 16.28 -5.53
C ASP A 87 -42.66 16.33 -4.33
N TRP A 88 -43.00 15.62 -3.25
CA TRP A 88 -42.09 15.45 -2.11
C TRP A 88 -40.79 14.74 -2.51
N ALA A 89 -40.86 13.65 -3.28
CA ALA A 89 -39.69 12.91 -3.72
C ALA A 89 -38.80 13.76 -4.66
N ARG A 90 -39.40 14.55 -5.55
CA ARG A 90 -38.69 15.47 -6.45
C ARG A 90 -37.94 16.54 -5.66
N THR A 91 -38.63 17.26 -4.76
CA THR A 91 -38.00 18.29 -3.90
C THR A 91 -36.90 17.72 -2.99
N SER A 92 -37.00 16.42 -2.70
CA SER A 92 -36.01 15.65 -1.96
C SER A 92 -34.85 15.12 -2.81
N GLY A 93 -34.81 15.39 -4.12
CA GLY A 93 -33.78 14.88 -5.02
C GLY A 93 -33.90 13.38 -5.35
N LEU A 94 -34.99 12.72 -4.94
CA LEU A 94 -35.31 11.32 -5.20
C LEU A 94 -36.01 11.15 -6.56
N HIS A 95 -35.40 11.69 -7.62
CA HIS A 95 -36.02 11.83 -8.95
C HIS A 95 -36.56 10.52 -9.56
N ARG A 96 -35.91 9.37 -9.31
CA ARG A 96 -36.41 8.04 -9.74
C ARG A 96 -37.72 7.67 -9.05
N LEU A 97 -37.79 7.90 -7.74
CA LEU A 97 -38.98 7.64 -6.95
C LEU A 97 -40.09 8.63 -7.31
N ALA A 98 -39.75 9.90 -7.53
CA ALA A 98 -40.68 10.90 -8.03
C ALA A 98 -41.34 10.47 -9.35
N LEU A 99 -40.54 10.03 -10.33
CA LEU A 99 -41.05 9.56 -11.61
C LEU A 99 -41.99 8.36 -11.46
N ALA A 100 -41.65 7.38 -10.62
CA ALA A 100 -42.50 6.22 -10.37
C ALA A 100 -43.87 6.63 -9.77
N GLN A 101 -43.89 7.62 -8.88
CA GLN A 101 -45.14 8.13 -8.31
C GLN A 101 -45.96 8.93 -9.32
N TYR A 102 -45.32 9.73 -10.18
CA TYR A 102 -46.01 10.41 -11.26
C TYR A 102 -46.59 9.45 -12.31
N GLU A 103 -45.92 8.32 -12.57
CA GLU A 103 -46.45 7.23 -13.41
C GLU A 103 -47.71 6.60 -12.79
N LEU A 104 -47.74 6.39 -11.47
CA LEU A 104 -48.93 5.90 -10.76
C LEU A 104 -50.07 6.92 -10.79
N CYS A 105 -49.78 8.21 -10.62
CA CYS A 105 -50.77 9.29 -10.78
C CYS A 105 -51.36 9.27 -12.20
N ALA A 106 -50.51 9.22 -13.23
CA ALA A 106 -50.91 9.17 -14.64
C ALA A 106 -51.77 7.95 -15.00
N ALA A 107 -51.61 6.82 -14.29
CA ALA A 107 -52.45 5.65 -14.49
C ALA A 107 -53.91 5.86 -14.05
N THR A 108 -54.16 6.86 -13.20
CA THR A 108 -55.49 7.18 -12.66
C THR A 108 -56.09 8.46 -13.22
N ASP A 109 -55.29 9.31 -13.87
CA ASP A 109 -55.67 10.61 -14.42
C ASP A 109 -55.15 10.77 -15.86
N GLU A 110 -56.09 10.69 -16.82
CA GLU A 110 -55.80 10.78 -18.26
C GLU A 110 -55.30 12.17 -18.69
N GLU A 111 -55.71 13.24 -17.99
CA GLU A 111 -55.24 14.59 -18.28
C GLU A 111 -53.78 14.75 -17.81
N TYR A 112 -53.46 14.23 -16.63
CA TYR A 112 -52.10 14.21 -16.10
C TYR A 112 -51.15 13.36 -16.98
N ALA A 113 -51.64 12.22 -17.50
CA ALA A 113 -50.85 11.34 -18.37
C ALA A 113 -50.32 12.05 -19.63
N LYS A 114 -51.03 13.06 -20.16
CA LYS A 114 -50.58 13.85 -21.32
C LYS A 114 -49.33 14.69 -21.03
N GLY A 115 -49.15 15.13 -19.78
CA GLY A 115 -47.99 15.93 -19.35
C GLY A 115 -46.79 15.10 -18.85
N LEU A 116 -46.97 13.80 -18.63
CA LEU A 116 -45.92 12.92 -18.09
C LEU A 116 -44.63 12.89 -18.92
N PRO A 117 -44.65 12.90 -20.28
CA PRO A 117 -43.40 12.93 -21.06
C PRO A 117 -42.54 14.17 -20.80
N GLU A 118 -43.15 15.35 -20.69
CA GLU A 118 -42.45 16.61 -20.40
C GLU A 118 -41.92 16.65 -18.97
N LEU A 119 -42.71 16.14 -18.01
CA LEU A 119 -42.29 15.99 -16.62
C LEU A 119 -41.11 15.00 -16.49
N ARG A 120 -41.13 13.89 -17.23
CA ARG A 120 -40.02 12.93 -17.29
C ARG A 120 -38.74 13.60 -17.76
N ALA A 121 -38.80 14.36 -18.86
CA ALA A 121 -37.64 15.07 -19.38
C ALA A 121 -37.10 16.09 -18.37
N THR A 122 -37.99 16.81 -17.68
CA THR A 122 -37.62 17.79 -16.64
C THR A 122 -36.92 17.12 -15.46
N LEU A 123 -37.48 16.04 -14.92
CA LEU A 123 -36.86 15.28 -13.83
C LEU A 123 -35.51 14.67 -14.22
N HIS A 124 -35.37 14.30 -15.48
CA HIS A 124 -34.15 13.71 -16.00
C HIS A 124 -33.03 14.76 -16.08
N GLU A 125 -33.34 15.96 -16.56
CA GLU A 125 -32.43 17.11 -16.53
C GLU A 125 -32.06 17.52 -15.09
N GLU A 126 -33.04 17.63 -14.19
CA GLU A 126 -32.79 17.96 -12.77
C GLU A 126 -31.88 16.93 -12.08
N ALA A 127 -32.11 15.64 -12.33
CA ALA A 127 -31.28 14.58 -11.80
C ALA A 127 -29.86 14.60 -12.38
N ALA A 128 -29.70 14.94 -13.65
CA ALA A 128 -28.40 15.10 -14.28
C ALA A 128 -27.61 16.27 -13.67
N THR A 129 -28.24 17.44 -13.54
CA THR A 129 -27.63 18.62 -12.91
C THR A 129 -27.23 18.33 -11.47
N TRP A 130 -28.10 17.68 -10.68
CA TRP A 130 -27.77 17.32 -9.30
C TRP A 130 -26.56 16.37 -9.21
N ASN A 131 -26.50 15.35 -10.06
CA ASN A 131 -25.34 14.44 -10.07
C ASN A 131 -24.07 15.13 -10.55
N PHE A 132 -24.16 16.04 -11.52
CA PHE A 132 -23.03 16.85 -11.95
C PHE A 132 -22.52 17.75 -10.81
N ASP A 133 -23.41 18.48 -10.13
CA ASP A 133 -23.03 19.38 -9.05
C ASP A 133 -22.41 18.63 -7.87
N GLU A 134 -22.94 17.45 -7.53
CA GLU A 134 -22.35 16.60 -6.49
C GLU A 134 -20.99 16.02 -6.94
N ALA A 135 -20.84 15.65 -8.22
CA ALA A 135 -19.55 15.23 -8.77
C ALA A 135 -18.51 16.34 -8.64
N TRP A 136 -18.88 17.57 -9.02
CA TRP A 136 -18.02 18.74 -8.92
C TRP A 136 -17.62 19.04 -7.48
N ARG A 137 -18.60 19.05 -6.56
CA ARG A 137 -18.37 19.26 -5.13
C ARG A 137 -17.41 18.22 -4.54
N LEU A 138 -17.57 16.94 -4.90
CA LEU A 138 -16.67 15.87 -4.46
C LEU A 138 -15.26 16.04 -5.01
N PHE A 139 -15.14 16.48 -6.27
CA PHE A 139 -13.85 16.77 -6.87
C PHE A 139 -13.13 17.91 -6.14
N GLU A 140 -13.83 18.99 -5.82
CA GLU A 140 -13.26 20.16 -5.09
C GLU A 140 -12.72 19.79 -3.71
N VAL A 141 -13.40 18.89 -2.97
CA VAL A 141 -12.93 18.41 -1.67
C VAL A 141 -11.89 17.29 -1.76
N GLY A 142 -11.50 16.89 -2.97
CA GLY A 142 -10.47 15.88 -3.22
C GLY A 142 -10.96 14.42 -3.19
N GLU A 143 -12.27 14.19 -3.13
CA GLU A 143 -12.90 12.87 -3.16
C GLU A 143 -13.05 12.36 -4.61
N VAL A 144 -11.90 12.16 -5.28
CA VAL A 144 -11.81 11.90 -6.73
C VAL A 144 -12.63 10.70 -7.20
N GLN A 145 -12.65 9.60 -6.42
CA GLN A 145 -13.44 8.41 -6.78
C GLN A 145 -14.95 8.63 -6.67
N GLY A 146 -15.39 9.39 -5.66
CA GLY A 146 -16.79 9.77 -5.53
C GLY A 146 -17.24 10.67 -6.67
N ALA A 147 -16.41 11.67 -7.00
CA ALA A 147 -16.66 12.57 -8.12
C ALA A 147 -16.83 11.80 -9.45
N ARG A 148 -15.92 10.86 -9.71
CA ARG A 148 -15.94 10.02 -10.92
C ARG A 148 -17.24 9.22 -11.03
N LEU A 149 -17.67 8.58 -9.95
CA LEU A 149 -18.88 7.77 -9.95
C LEU A 149 -20.13 8.59 -10.30
N HIS A 150 -20.29 9.78 -9.71
CA HIS A 150 -21.43 10.65 -10.00
C HIS A 150 -21.39 11.16 -11.46
N ALA A 151 -20.21 11.51 -11.97
CA ALA A 151 -20.06 11.92 -13.37
C ALA A 151 -20.35 10.76 -14.35
N GLU A 152 -19.84 9.56 -14.09
CA GLU A 152 -20.16 8.36 -14.89
C GLU A 152 -21.66 8.04 -14.85
N ARG A 153 -22.35 8.31 -13.73
CA ARG A 153 -23.80 8.15 -13.63
C ARG A 153 -24.55 9.10 -14.54
N VAL A 154 -24.11 10.36 -14.68
CA VAL A 154 -24.68 11.30 -15.65
C VAL A 154 -24.56 10.75 -17.07
N LEU A 155 -23.38 10.30 -17.48
CA LEU A 155 -23.17 9.76 -18.84
C LEU A 155 -23.91 8.45 -19.10
N ARG A 156 -24.17 7.64 -18.08
CA ARG A 156 -24.84 6.33 -18.23
C ARG A 156 -26.35 6.45 -18.19
N ASP A 157 -26.87 7.18 -17.20
CA ASP A 157 -28.29 7.19 -16.88
C ASP A 157 -29.02 8.42 -17.45
N PHE A 158 -28.26 9.46 -17.87
CA PHE A 158 -28.77 10.80 -18.26
C PHE A 158 -28.11 11.33 -19.55
N ASN A 159 -27.89 10.46 -20.54
CA ASN A 159 -27.06 10.73 -21.72
C ASN A 159 -27.70 11.61 -22.82
N ASP A 160 -28.94 12.02 -22.63
CA ASP A 160 -29.76 12.88 -23.49
C ASP A 160 -29.97 14.28 -22.88
N THR A 161 -29.36 14.56 -21.73
CA THR A 161 -29.46 15.84 -21.00
C THR A 161 -28.40 16.87 -21.43
N GLY A 162 -28.62 18.14 -21.08
CA GLY A 162 -27.68 19.22 -21.34
C GLY A 162 -26.33 19.09 -20.61
N GLU A 163 -26.27 18.26 -19.56
CA GLU A 163 -25.10 18.12 -18.69
C GLU A 163 -24.02 17.16 -19.22
N VAL A 164 -24.28 16.44 -20.32
CA VAL A 164 -23.34 15.45 -20.88
C VAL A 164 -22.00 16.06 -21.25
N ALA A 165 -22.00 17.23 -21.89
CA ALA A 165 -20.78 17.90 -22.31
C ALA A 165 -19.92 18.32 -21.11
N ARG A 166 -20.53 18.99 -20.12
CA ARG A 166 -19.85 19.43 -18.88
C ARG A 166 -19.32 18.25 -18.08
N THR A 167 -20.09 17.17 -18.00
CA THR A 167 -19.71 15.93 -17.33
C THR A 167 -18.50 15.27 -18.00
N THR A 168 -18.47 15.25 -19.33
CA THR A 168 -17.34 14.70 -20.09
C THR A 168 -16.06 15.50 -19.81
N ASP A 169 -16.16 16.82 -19.78
CA ASP A 169 -15.03 17.69 -19.43
C ASP A 169 -14.53 17.43 -18.00
N LEU A 170 -15.44 17.29 -17.03
CA LEU A 170 -15.11 16.95 -15.65
C LEU A 170 -14.38 15.60 -15.55
N LEU A 171 -14.82 14.56 -16.30
CA LEU A 171 -14.16 13.26 -16.29
C LEU A 171 -12.73 13.31 -16.84
N ASN A 172 -12.47 14.16 -17.83
CA ASN A 172 -11.10 14.38 -18.33
C ASN A 172 -10.23 15.00 -17.23
N ILE A 173 -10.72 16.04 -16.54
CA ILE A 173 -10.02 16.68 -15.43
C ILE A 173 -9.76 15.69 -14.27
N ILE A 174 -10.76 14.86 -13.93
CA ILE A 174 -10.63 13.79 -12.95
C ILE A 174 -9.53 12.82 -13.36
N GLY A 175 -9.51 12.39 -14.62
CA GLY A 175 -8.49 11.47 -15.16
C GLY A 175 -7.07 12.03 -15.05
N GLU A 176 -6.87 13.30 -15.38
CA GLU A 176 -5.58 13.98 -15.21
C GLU A 176 -5.15 14.03 -13.74
N ARG A 177 -6.08 14.33 -12.83
CA ARG A 177 -5.82 14.36 -11.38
C ARG A 177 -5.45 12.98 -10.83
N GLU A 178 -6.11 11.91 -11.28
CA GLU A 178 -5.78 10.53 -10.89
C GLU A 178 -4.38 10.13 -11.33
N GLN A 179 -4.00 10.47 -12.56
CA GLN A 179 -2.65 10.22 -13.08
C GLN A 179 -1.60 10.97 -12.26
N PHE A 180 -1.84 12.25 -11.97
CA PHE A 180 -0.96 13.05 -11.13
C PHE A 180 -0.78 12.45 -9.73
N LEU A 181 -1.87 12.07 -9.06
CA LEU A 181 -1.81 11.45 -7.72
C LEU A 181 -1.09 10.09 -7.73
N THR A 182 -1.27 9.32 -8.79
CA THR A 182 -0.59 8.03 -8.97
C THR A 182 0.91 8.22 -9.13
N GLU A 183 1.32 9.18 -9.97
CA GLU A 183 2.73 9.51 -10.17
C GLU A 183 3.35 10.10 -8.90
N GLN A 184 2.64 10.96 -8.18
CA GLN A 184 3.11 11.49 -6.89
C GLN A 184 3.36 10.37 -5.88
N LYS A 185 2.42 9.43 -5.72
CA LYS A 185 2.61 8.26 -4.84
C LYS A 185 3.80 7.40 -5.25
N ARG A 186 3.99 7.20 -6.56
CA ARG A 186 5.14 6.49 -7.11
C ARG A 186 6.44 7.19 -6.75
N GLN A 187 6.53 8.50 -6.94
CA GLN A 187 7.70 9.31 -6.59
C GLN A 187 7.97 9.28 -5.08
N GLU A 188 6.94 9.36 -4.24
CA GLU A 188 7.07 9.25 -2.78
C GLU A 188 7.58 7.88 -2.35
N GLU A 189 7.14 6.80 -3.01
CA GLU A 189 7.62 5.45 -2.74
C GLU A 189 9.09 5.28 -3.13
N ILE A 190 9.48 5.77 -4.33
CA ILE A 190 10.88 5.79 -4.77
C ILE A 190 11.73 6.57 -3.77
N ALA A 191 11.30 7.76 -3.36
CA ALA A 191 12.00 8.58 -2.37
C ALA A 191 12.10 7.87 -1.00
N ARG A 192 11.06 7.15 -0.58
CA ARG A 192 11.08 6.36 0.66
C ARG A 192 12.08 5.21 0.58
N ARG A 193 12.11 4.47 -0.53
CA ARG A 193 13.09 3.39 -0.77
C ARG A 193 14.51 3.95 -0.80
N ALA A 194 14.73 5.05 -1.52
CA ALA A 194 16.00 5.77 -1.57
C ALA A 194 16.51 6.17 -0.18
N ARG A 195 15.65 6.73 0.69
CA ARG A 195 15.99 7.03 2.08
C ARG A 195 16.36 5.77 2.88
N GLY A 196 15.66 4.66 2.66
CA GLY A 196 15.98 3.37 3.26
C GLY A 196 17.36 2.88 2.86
N HIS A 197 17.67 2.90 1.56
CA HIS A 197 18.98 2.52 1.04
C HIS A 197 20.10 3.43 1.57
N ARG A 198 19.88 4.74 1.65
CA ARG A 198 20.86 5.69 2.20
C ARG A 198 21.17 5.44 3.68
N ARG A 199 20.16 5.13 4.50
CA ARG A 199 20.39 4.77 5.91
C ARG A 199 21.21 3.49 6.06
N GLU A 200 20.96 2.51 5.19
CA GLU A 200 21.74 1.27 5.21
C GLU A 200 23.17 1.52 4.76
N LEU A 201 23.36 2.34 3.73
CA LEU A 201 24.66 2.82 3.28
C LEU A 201 25.45 3.50 4.42
N ASP A 202 24.83 4.44 5.13
CA ASP A 202 25.46 5.14 6.26
C ASP A 202 25.89 4.16 7.37
N ARG A 203 25.06 3.14 7.67
CA ARG A 203 25.42 2.09 8.64
C ARG A 203 26.63 1.27 8.19
N GLN A 204 26.73 0.94 6.90
CA GLN A 204 27.88 0.21 6.39
C GLN A 204 29.15 1.08 6.44
N ILE A 205 29.04 2.38 6.09
CA ILE A 205 30.16 3.34 6.24
C ILE A 205 30.63 3.41 7.70
N ASP A 206 29.71 3.49 8.66
CA ASP A 206 30.07 3.54 10.08
C ASP A 206 30.72 2.23 10.57
N ARG A 207 30.28 1.07 10.07
CA ARG A 207 30.95 -0.22 10.33
C ARG A 207 32.39 -0.20 9.81
N VAL A 208 32.59 0.32 8.61
CA VAL A 208 33.94 0.45 8.05
C VAL A 208 34.79 1.45 8.84
N ARG A 209 34.24 2.60 9.25
CA ARG A 209 34.98 3.55 10.10
C ARG A 209 35.42 2.93 11.42
N LYS A 210 34.55 2.14 12.06
CA LYS A 210 34.90 1.37 13.26
C LYS A 210 35.99 0.33 12.96
N ALA A 211 35.89 -0.36 11.84
CA ALA A 211 36.91 -1.30 11.38
C ALA A 211 38.28 -0.63 11.18
N ASP A 212 38.31 0.53 10.51
CA ASP A 212 39.50 1.36 10.34
C ASP A 212 40.13 1.76 11.69
N GLN A 213 39.29 2.17 12.64
CA GLN A 213 39.74 2.52 13.98
C GLN A 213 40.39 1.31 14.68
N LEU A 214 39.73 0.16 14.69
CA LEU A 214 40.26 -1.08 15.29
C LEU A 214 41.56 -1.54 14.62
N ALA A 215 41.65 -1.42 13.29
CA ALA A 215 42.86 -1.76 12.54
C ALA A 215 44.03 -0.79 12.84
N SER A 216 43.73 0.48 13.16
CA SER A 216 44.74 1.46 13.58
C SER A 216 45.24 1.22 15.01
N GLU A 217 44.38 0.71 15.89
CA GLU A 217 44.69 0.39 17.30
C GLU A 217 45.47 -0.94 17.44
N ALA A 218 45.44 -1.80 16.41
CA ALA A 218 46.19 -3.04 16.36
C ALA A 218 47.71 -2.81 16.37
N ARG A 219 48.28 -2.58 17.55
CA ARG A 219 49.74 -2.55 17.76
C ARG A 219 50.27 -3.98 17.73
N LEU A 220 51.24 -4.25 16.84
CA LEU A 220 51.87 -5.56 16.64
C LEU A 220 52.55 -6.15 17.89
N GLY A 221 52.73 -5.36 18.96
CA GLY A 221 53.30 -5.82 20.23
C GLY A 221 52.41 -6.77 21.05
N ALA A 222 51.08 -6.80 20.81
CA ALA A 222 50.14 -7.71 21.45
C ALA A 222 49.47 -8.63 20.40
N ARG A 223 50.24 -9.62 19.93
CA ARG A 223 49.95 -10.50 18.77
C ARG A 223 48.50 -11.01 18.69
N SER A 224 47.96 -11.55 19.80
CA SER A 224 46.59 -12.09 19.84
C SER A 224 45.51 -11.02 19.68
N ASN A 225 45.70 -9.83 20.27
CA ASN A 225 44.72 -8.74 20.14
C ASN A 225 44.77 -8.11 18.74
N ALA A 226 45.96 -7.98 18.15
CA ALA A 226 46.11 -7.46 16.79
C ALA A 226 45.43 -8.35 15.74
N LEU A 227 45.59 -9.68 15.81
CA LEU A 227 44.91 -10.63 14.94
C LEU A 227 43.39 -10.53 15.06
N ARG A 228 42.87 -10.40 16.29
CA ARG A 228 41.43 -10.24 16.54
C ARG A 228 40.89 -8.96 15.89
N LEU A 229 41.55 -7.83 16.11
CA LEU A 229 41.10 -6.52 15.58
C LEU A 229 41.17 -6.48 14.05
N LEU A 230 42.25 -7.00 13.46
CA LEU A 230 42.39 -7.09 12.01
C LEU A 230 41.36 -8.05 11.39
N GLY A 231 41.08 -9.19 12.03
CA GLY A 231 40.05 -10.13 11.60
C GLY A 231 38.65 -9.51 11.60
N TRP A 232 38.29 -8.78 12.66
CA TRP A 232 37.03 -8.04 12.74
C TRP A 232 36.93 -6.96 11.67
N SER A 233 38.02 -6.22 11.45
CA SER A 233 38.07 -5.19 10.41
C SER A 233 37.88 -5.78 9.02
N ALA A 234 38.61 -6.85 8.68
CA ALA A 234 38.49 -7.57 7.42
C ALA A 234 37.07 -8.12 7.18
N TYR A 235 36.45 -8.68 8.21
CA TYR A 235 35.06 -9.14 8.15
C TYR A 235 34.08 -8.00 7.87
N ALA A 236 34.24 -6.85 8.54
CA ALA A 236 33.39 -5.68 8.34
C ALA A 236 33.50 -5.13 6.90
N TYR A 237 34.72 -5.06 6.36
CA TYR A 237 34.95 -4.66 4.97
C TYR A 237 34.28 -5.58 3.96
N ARG A 238 34.43 -6.90 4.12
CA ARG A 238 33.81 -7.90 3.23
C ARG A 238 32.29 -7.85 3.29
N SER A 239 31.74 -7.74 4.50
CA SER A 239 30.30 -7.62 4.73
C SER A 239 29.74 -6.35 4.10
N ALA A 240 30.46 -5.23 4.22
CA ALA A 240 30.09 -3.98 3.56
C ALA A 240 30.10 -4.14 2.04
N GLY A 241 31.17 -4.71 1.45
CA GLY A 241 31.29 -4.96 0.01
C GLY A 241 30.11 -5.76 -0.57
N LEU A 242 29.72 -6.85 0.07
CA LEU A 242 28.55 -7.64 -0.34
C LEU A 242 27.23 -6.85 -0.24
N ALA A 243 27.07 -6.05 0.82
CA ALA A 243 25.91 -5.18 0.98
C ALA A 243 25.87 -4.10 -0.11
N PHE A 244 27.02 -3.55 -0.52
CA PHE A 244 27.11 -2.58 -1.61
C PHE A 244 26.71 -3.19 -2.96
N GLU A 245 27.21 -4.39 -3.28
CA GLU A 245 26.80 -5.11 -4.50
C GLU A 245 25.29 -5.36 -4.53
N GLU A 246 24.72 -5.80 -3.41
CA GLU A 246 23.29 -6.04 -3.29
C GLU A 246 22.48 -4.74 -3.42
N LEU A 247 22.97 -3.63 -2.85
CA LEU A 247 22.34 -2.32 -2.97
C LEU A 247 22.41 -1.79 -4.41
N GLN A 248 23.52 -1.99 -5.14
CA GLN A 248 23.61 -1.58 -6.54
C GLN A 248 22.54 -2.23 -7.42
N LEU A 249 22.21 -3.50 -7.16
CA LEU A 249 21.15 -4.23 -7.88
C LEU A 249 19.74 -3.72 -7.56
N ARG A 250 19.54 -3.12 -6.38
CA ARG A 250 18.24 -2.68 -5.87
C ARG A 250 17.96 -1.19 -6.10
N VAL A 251 19.00 -0.39 -6.27
CA VAL A 251 18.87 1.06 -6.45
C VAL A 251 18.38 1.36 -7.87
N GLU A 252 17.24 2.04 -7.93
CA GLU A 252 16.60 2.46 -9.18
C GLU A 252 17.18 3.77 -9.73
N THR A 253 17.77 4.63 -8.88
CA THR A 253 18.25 5.96 -9.28
C THR A 253 19.76 5.99 -9.58
N GLU A 254 20.13 6.66 -10.67
CA GLU A 254 21.53 6.74 -11.11
C GLU A 254 22.42 7.53 -10.14
N GLU A 255 21.88 8.56 -9.49
CA GLU A 255 22.58 9.36 -8.47
C GLU A 255 23.05 8.51 -7.28
N LEU A 256 22.18 7.62 -6.79
CA LEU A 256 22.53 6.71 -5.71
C LEU A 256 23.54 5.65 -6.18
N ARG A 257 23.44 5.16 -7.42
CA ARG A 257 24.44 4.24 -7.99
C ARG A 257 25.81 4.91 -8.14
N ALA A 258 25.86 6.17 -8.56
CA ALA A 258 27.09 6.94 -8.64
C ALA A 258 27.72 7.13 -7.24
N SER A 259 26.90 7.46 -6.24
CA SER A 259 27.34 7.57 -4.84
C SER A 259 27.89 6.25 -4.30
N LEU A 260 27.23 5.12 -4.58
CA LEU A 260 27.71 3.78 -4.19
C LEU A 260 29.03 3.41 -4.87
N ARG A 261 29.20 3.73 -6.16
CA ARG A 261 30.46 3.48 -6.89
C ARG A 261 31.61 4.28 -6.30
N SER A 262 31.43 5.57 -6.08
CA SER A 262 32.47 6.43 -5.47
C SER A 262 32.88 5.92 -4.09
N LEU A 263 31.94 5.47 -3.27
CA LEU A 263 32.26 4.87 -1.97
C LEU A 263 33.04 3.57 -2.11
N LEU A 264 32.67 2.68 -3.04
CA LEU A 264 33.41 1.44 -3.28
C LEU A 264 34.85 1.71 -3.74
N GLU A 265 35.04 2.71 -4.61
CA GLU A 265 36.36 3.15 -5.09
C GLU A 265 37.24 3.65 -3.93
N ASP A 266 36.67 4.40 -2.98
CA ASP A 266 37.38 4.88 -1.79
C ASP A 266 37.69 3.76 -0.76
N LEU A 267 36.80 2.76 -0.66
CA LEU A 267 36.89 1.67 0.30
C LEU A 267 37.88 0.57 -0.12
N ALA A 268 37.96 0.27 -1.41
CA ALA A 268 38.76 -0.83 -1.93
C ALA A 268 40.25 -0.76 -1.51
N PRO A 269 40.95 0.39 -1.59
CA PRO A 269 42.34 0.49 -1.14
C PRO A 269 42.55 0.20 0.35
N ARG A 270 41.58 0.60 1.20
CA ARG A 270 41.66 0.42 2.65
C ARG A 270 41.40 -1.02 3.05
N MET A 271 40.41 -1.63 2.40
CA MET A 271 40.12 -3.05 2.52
C MET A 271 41.36 -3.88 2.16
N MET A 272 41.95 -3.65 0.98
CA MET A 272 43.15 -4.38 0.53
C MET A 272 44.30 -4.25 1.53
N ARG A 273 44.55 -3.04 2.06
CA ARG A 273 45.59 -2.82 3.07
C ARG A 273 45.33 -3.60 4.37
N THR A 274 44.08 -3.69 4.81
CA THR A 274 43.69 -4.44 6.01
C THR A 274 43.91 -5.94 5.82
N PHE A 275 43.48 -6.48 4.68
CA PHE A 275 43.69 -7.89 4.36
C PHE A 275 45.17 -8.25 4.20
N LEU A 276 46.00 -7.39 3.62
CA LEU A 276 47.46 -7.58 3.59
C LEU A 276 48.06 -7.65 5.01
N LYS A 277 47.68 -6.74 5.90
CA LYS A 277 48.15 -6.76 7.30
C LYS A 277 47.67 -8.02 8.03
N LEU A 278 46.44 -8.46 7.78
CA LEU A 278 45.90 -9.69 8.36
C LEU A 278 46.66 -10.92 7.85
N ALA A 279 46.96 -10.96 6.55
CA ALA A 279 47.75 -12.04 5.95
C ALA A 279 49.15 -12.12 6.55
N ASP A 280 49.87 -10.99 6.65
CA ASP A 280 51.18 -10.94 7.30
C ASP A 280 51.10 -11.40 8.76
N ALA A 281 50.10 -10.93 9.52
CA ALA A 281 49.95 -11.30 10.92
C ALA A 281 49.67 -12.80 11.10
N ARG A 282 48.81 -13.40 10.27
CA ARG A 282 48.49 -14.83 10.29
C ARG A 282 49.67 -15.68 9.87
N TRP A 283 50.41 -15.25 8.84
CA TRP A 283 51.65 -15.91 8.43
C TRP A 283 52.68 -15.94 9.56
N ILE A 284 52.86 -14.79 10.23
CA ILE A 284 53.73 -14.66 11.40
C ILE A 284 53.27 -15.55 12.56
N ASP A 285 51.97 -15.82 12.69
CA ASP A 285 51.38 -16.71 13.71
C ASP A 285 51.46 -18.20 13.34
N GLY A 286 51.82 -18.52 12.10
CA GLY A 286 51.85 -19.89 11.58
C GLY A 286 50.53 -20.37 10.96
N ASP A 287 49.50 -19.52 10.90
CA ASP A 287 48.24 -19.77 10.22
C ASP A 287 48.40 -19.55 8.70
N VAL A 288 49.01 -20.53 8.05
CA VAL A 288 49.35 -20.50 6.61
C VAL A 288 48.09 -20.39 5.73
N GLU A 289 47.07 -21.20 6.02
CA GLU A 289 45.83 -21.23 5.24
C GLU A 289 45.07 -19.91 5.40
N GLY A 290 44.90 -19.42 6.63
CA GLY A 290 44.24 -18.15 6.87
C GLY A 290 45.01 -16.96 6.30
N ALA A 291 46.34 -17.04 6.20
CA ALA A 291 47.16 -16.04 5.52
C ALA A 291 46.89 -16.04 4.00
N LEU A 292 46.87 -17.20 3.36
CA LEU A 292 46.54 -17.33 1.93
C LEU A 292 45.13 -16.84 1.61
N ASP A 293 44.14 -17.20 2.43
CA ASP A 293 42.76 -16.70 2.27
C ASP A 293 42.71 -15.17 2.26
N ALA A 294 43.42 -14.52 3.19
CA ALA A 294 43.47 -13.07 3.25
C ALA A 294 44.18 -12.46 2.04
N VAL A 295 45.22 -13.11 1.50
CA VAL A 295 45.88 -12.70 0.24
C VAL A 295 44.95 -12.83 -0.96
N HIS A 296 44.17 -13.91 -1.02
CA HIS A 296 43.21 -14.15 -2.11
C HIS A 296 42.13 -13.07 -2.16
N GLU A 297 41.64 -12.58 -1.01
CA GLU A 297 40.68 -11.47 -0.97
C GLU A 297 41.27 -10.17 -1.57
N VAL A 298 42.57 -9.91 -1.41
CA VAL A 298 43.25 -8.76 -2.03
C VAL A 298 43.34 -8.94 -3.55
N LEU A 299 43.78 -10.12 -4.00
CA LEU A 299 43.95 -10.44 -5.42
C LEU A 299 42.63 -10.55 -6.17
N ALA A 300 41.51 -10.84 -5.49
CA ALA A 300 40.19 -10.82 -6.08
C ALA A 300 39.76 -9.40 -6.47
N VAL A 301 40.25 -8.38 -5.76
CA VAL A 301 39.93 -6.96 -6.00
C VAL A 301 40.94 -6.34 -6.97
N ASP A 302 42.23 -6.63 -6.78
CA ASP A 302 43.31 -6.21 -7.65
C ASP A 302 44.25 -7.39 -7.96
N PRO A 303 44.02 -8.11 -9.08
CA PRO A 303 44.87 -9.23 -9.49
C PRO A 303 46.33 -8.84 -9.77
N ALA A 304 46.60 -7.55 -10.02
CA ALA A 304 47.93 -7.02 -10.29
C ALA A 304 48.66 -6.52 -9.03
N ASN A 305 48.07 -6.71 -7.85
CA ASN A 305 48.64 -6.25 -6.59
C ASN A 305 49.96 -6.96 -6.26
N LYS A 306 51.08 -6.27 -6.49
CA LYS A 306 52.44 -6.82 -6.31
C LYS A 306 52.73 -7.25 -4.87
N SER A 307 52.21 -6.51 -3.88
CA SER A 307 52.41 -6.84 -2.47
C SER A 307 51.71 -8.14 -2.09
N ALA A 308 50.47 -8.33 -2.56
CA ALA A 308 49.71 -9.56 -2.35
C ALA A 308 50.36 -10.76 -3.06
N ALA A 309 50.76 -10.59 -4.32
CA ALA A 309 51.45 -11.63 -5.08
C ALA A 309 52.78 -12.05 -4.42
N GLY A 310 53.62 -11.09 -4.04
CA GLY A 310 54.89 -11.38 -3.37
C GLY A 310 54.73 -11.99 -1.97
N LEU A 311 53.64 -11.68 -1.25
CA LEU A 311 53.33 -12.37 0.01
C LEU A 311 52.85 -13.80 -0.24
N ARG A 312 51.97 -14.02 -1.22
CA ARG A 312 51.52 -15.36 -1.63
C ARG A 312 52.70 -16.27 -1.95
N ASP A 313 53.60 -15.80 -2.79
CA ASP A 313 54.72 -16.61 -3.28
C ASP A 313 55.66 -16.97 -2.12
N ARG A 314 55.95 -16.01 -1.21
CA ARG A 314 56.69 -16.29 0.04
C ARG A 314 56.02 -17.35 0.93
N ILE A 315 54.70 -17.31 1.06
CA ILE A 315 53.94 -18.28 1.86
C ILE A 315 54.02 -19.68 1.23
N LEU A 316 53.92 -19.77 -0.10
CA LEU A 316 53.99 -21.03 -0.83
C LEU A 316 55.41 -21.62 -0.85
N ASP A 317 56.44 -20.78 -1.06
CA ASP A 317 57.84 -21.18 -1.14
C ASP A 317 58.40 -21.69 0.19
N ALA A 318 57.89 -21.19 1.32
CA ALA A 318 58.26 -21.67 2.64
C ALA A 318 57.87 -23.15 2.89
N GLY A 319 57.00 -23.72 2.05
CA GLY A 319 56.65 -25.13 2.04
C GLY A 319 55.99 -25.65 3.33
N PRO A 320 55.65 -26.94 3.42
CA PRO A 320 55.08 -27.54 4.63
C PRO A 320 56.08 -27.67 5.80
N ALA A 321 57.37 -27.36 5.59
CA ALA A 321 58.42 -27.52 6.60
C ALA A 321 58.31 -26.55 7.79
N THR A 322 57.52 -25.48 7.66
CA THR A 322 57.19 -24.56 8.77
C THR A 322 55.91 -24.96 9.54
N ARG A 323 55.20 -26.03 9.14
CA ARG A 323 53.96 -26.50 9.80
C ARG A 323 54.19 -27.21 11.15
N SER A 324 55.43 -27.40 11.59
CA SER A 324 55.78 -28.37 12.66
C SER A 324 56.35 -27.80 13.96
N ALA A 325 56.27 -26.49 14.22
CA ALA A 325 56.58 -25.96 15.55
C ALA A 325 55.34 -25.34 16.18
N PRO A 326 54.48 -26.11 16.89
CA PRO A 326 53.50 -25.50 17.78
C PRO A 326 54.28 -24.73 18.86
N LEU A 327 54.25 -23.41 18.80
CA LEU A 327 54.52 -22.62 19.99
C LEU A 327 53.41 -22.92 21.00
N PRO A 328 53.72 -23.08 22.30
CA PRO A 328 52.72 -23.43 23.29
C PRO A 328 51.81 -22.22 23.52
N VAL A 329 50.73 -22.13 22.76
CA VAL A 329 49.61 -21.24 23.04
C VAL A 329 48.53 -22.10 23.67
N ALA A 330 48.25 -21.85 24.94
CA ALA A 330 47.08 -22.39 25.61
C ALA A 330 45.83 -21.79 24.94
N VAL A 331 45.26 -22.52 23.98
CA VAL A 331 43.99 -22.18 23.35
C VAL A 331 42.88 -22.56 24.31
N ALA A 332 42.31 -21.56 24.99
CA ALA A 332 40.98 -21.66 25.56
C ALA A 332 39.99 -21.80 24.38
N GLY A 333 39.40 -22.98 24.25
CA GLY A 333 38.59 -23.36 23.11
C GLY A 333 37.35 -22.48 22.92
N TYR A 334 37.13 -22.03 21.68
CA TYR A 334 35.83 -21.63 21.16
C TYR A 334 35.69 -22.07 19.69
N PRO A 335 34.47 -22.44 19.25
CA PRO A 335 34.26 -23.09 17.97
C PRO A 335 34.27 -22.09 16.82
N VAL A 336 35.17 -22.26 15.87
CA VAL A 336 35.00 -21.73 14.51
C VAL A 336 34.29 -22.82 13.72
N SER A 337 32.97 -22.70 13.60
CA SER A 337 32.15 -23.61 12.80
C SER A 337 32.49 -23.46 11.32
N VAL A 338 33.19 -24.47 10.81
CA VAL A 338 33.29 -24.84 9.40
C VAL A 338 31.88 -25.14 8.89
N GLY A 339 31.32 -24.30 8.02
CA GLY A 339 30.00 -24.59 7.47
C GLY A 339 29.39 -23.49 6.62
N TYR A 340 30.09 -22.96 5.60
CA TYR A 340 29.45 -22.05 4.64
C TYR A 340 30.07 -22.07 3.21
N LEU A 341 30.44 -23.25 2.71
CA LEU A 341 30.98 -23.43 1.34
C LEU A 341 30.07 -24.24 0.39
N ALA A 342 28.76 -24.27 0.60
CA ALA A 342 27.82 -24.92 -0.33
C ALA A 342 26.55 -24.11 -0.57
N ARG A 343 26.64 -22.96 -1.24
CA ARG A 343 25.46 -22.25 -1.82
C ARG A 343 25.82 -21.35 -3.00
N ARG A 344 26.57 -21.87 -3.99
CA ARG A 344 26.80 -21.12 -5.25
C ARG A 344 26.63 -21.89 -6.56
N ARG A 345 26.00 -23.08 -6.55
CA ARG A 345 25.61 -23.78 -7.79
C ARG A 345 24.33 -24.58 -7.60
N VAL A 346 23.17 -23.94 -7.79
CA VAL A 346 21.96 -24.46 -8.47
C VAL A 346 21.03 -23.25 -8.57
N LEU A 347 20.97 -22.59 -9.73
CA LEU A 347 19.81 -21.82 -10.21
C LEU A 347 20.05 -21.50 -11.69
N ALA A 348 20.06 -22.57 -12.48
CA ALA A 348 19.83 -22.50 -13.92
C ALA A 348 19.03 -23.75 -14.30
N ARG A 349 17.85 -23.51 -14.91
CA ARG A 349 16.88 -24.45 -15.52
C ARG A 349 15.75 -25.00 -14.64
N SER A 350 14.57 -24.37 -14.74
CA SER A 350 13.33 -24.96 -15.29
C SER A 350 12.22 -23.88 -15.34
N THR A 351 12.00 -23.19 -16.46
CA THR A 351 10.89 -23.42 -17.41
C THR A 351 9.57 -23.97 -16.84
N GLN A 352 8.52 -23.17 -17.06
CA GLN A 352 7.12 -23.51 -17.34
C GLN A 352 6.28 -24.25 -16.30
N LEU A 353 5.34 -23.53 -15.66
CA LEU A 353 3.96 -23.98 -15.44
C LEU A 353 3.01 -22.75 -15.48
N SER A 354 1.95 -22.89 -16.28
CA SER A 354 0.85 -21.95 -16.54
C SER A 354 -0.16 -21.85 -15.37
N PRO A 355 -1.13 -20.90 -15.40
CA PRO A 355 -1.92 -20.51 -14.24
C PRO A 355 -3.17 -21.38 -14.05
N ILE A 356 -3.44 -21.77 -12.81
CA ILE A 356 -4.74 -22.24 -12.31
C ILE A 356 -5.32 -21.02 -11.57
N GLY A 357 -6.42 -20.40 -11.97
CA GLY A 357 -7.72 -21.02 -12.20
C GLY A 357 -8.52 -21.06 -10.89
N LEU A 358 -8.69 -19.93 -10.19
CA LEU A 358 -9.57 -19.84 -9.01
C LEU A 358 -10.95 -19.35 -9.45
N GLY A 359 -11.86 -20.32 -9.60
CA GLY A 359 -13.28 -20.08 -9.80
C GLY A 359 -13.92 -19.46 -8.56
N LEU A 360 -14.67 -18.39 -8.79
CA LEU A 360 -15.61 -17.81 -7.83
C LEU A 360 -16.78 -18.79 -7.66
N GLY A 361 -16.82 -19.48 -6.52
CA GLY A 361 -17.96 -20.25 -6.08
C GLY A 361 -19.11 -19.35 -5.68
N VAL A 362 -20.25 -19.52 -6.34
CA VAL A 362 -21.54 -18.93 -5.99
C VAL A 362 -22.06 -19.61 -4.72
N TYR A 363 -22.14 -18.88 -3.60
CA TYR A 363 -22.85 -19.34 -2.41
C TYR A 363 -24.32 -18.96 -2.52
N ARG A 364 -25.17 -19.98 -2.72
CA ARG A 364 -26.63 -19.89 -2.58
C ARG A 364 -26.95 -20.11 -1.10
N VAL A 365 -27.31 -19.05 -0.37
CA VAL A 365 -27.83 -19.19 1.00
C VAL A 365 -29.32 -19.47 0.92
N SER A 366 -29.70 -20.72 1.17
CA SER A 366 -31.09 -21.13 1.35
C SER A 366 -31.51 -20.85 2.79
N TYR A 367 -32.58 -20.08 2.94
CA TYR A 367 -33.22 -19.78 4.22
C TYR A 367 -33.93 -21.05 4.75
N VAL A 368 -33.61 -21.48 5.96
CA VAL A 368 -34.36 -22.52 6.71
C VAL A 368 -34.98 -21.84 7.92
N PRO A 369 -36.31 -21.69 8.00
CA PRO A 369 -36.94 -21.18 9.22
C PRO A 369 -36.91 -22.27 10.30
N ALA A 370 -36.22 -22.00 11.39
CA ALA A 370 -36.38 -22.77 12.62
C ALA A 370 -37.67 -22.29 13.31
N CYS A 371 -38.69 -23.14 13.27
CA CYS A 371 -39.84 -23.03 14.17
C CYS A 371 -39.38 -23.23 15.62
N GLY A 372 -39.88 -22.37 16.51
CA GLY A 372 -39.72 -22.49 17.96
C GLY A 372 -40.86 -21.80 18.69
N ARG A 373 -41.98 -22.51 18.83
CA ARG A 373 -42.67 -22.70 20.11
C ARG A 373 -43.04 -24.16 20.22
#